data_AF-A0A7J4S3P7-F1
#
_entry.id   AF-A0A7J4S3P7-F1
#
_cell.length_a   1.000
_cell.length_b   1.000
_cell.length_c   1.000
_cell.angle_alpha   90.00
_cell.angle_beta   90.00
_cell.angle_gamma   90.00
#
_symmetry.space_group_name_H-M   'P 1'
#
loop_
_entity.id
_entity.type
_entity.pdbx_description
1 polymer ?
#
loop_
_entity_poly.entity_id
_entity_poly.type
_entity_poly.pdbx_seq_one_letter_code
_entity_poly.pdbx_strand_id
1 'polypeptide(L)'
;DYDEYRFNLAVAYGGRQEILTAIRDVVRDAQAGKVQPEDIDEKFFSRRLYTADLPDPDLVLRTSGEERISNFLLWQLAYAELYFVDVYWPGFRKIDFLRAIRSYQMRTRRYGA
;
A
#
# COMPACT_ATOMS: atom_id res chain seq x y z
N ASP A 1 16.22 19.94 5.57
CA ASP A 1 15.39 19.16 4.63
C ASP A 1 15.21 17.74 5.13
N TYR A 2 14.02 17.15 4.91
CA TYR A 2 13.63 15.80 5.35
C TYR A 2 13.10 15.00 4.15
N ASP A 3 13.92 14.86 3.12
CA ASP A 3 13.57 14.28 1.82
C ASP A 3 14.18 12.88 1.58
N GLU A 4 15.21 12.49 2.35
CA GLU A 4 15.87 11.19 2.22
C GLU A 4 14.98 9.99 2.61
N TYR A 5 14.14 10.15 3.64
CA TYR A 5 13.33 9.07 4.20
C TYR A 5 11.90 9.52 4.47
N ARG A 6 10.94 8.64 4.17
CA ARG A 6 9.53 8.85 4.47
C ARG A 6 9.03 7.77 5.42
N PHE A 7 8.32 8.19 6.47
CA PHE A 7 7.67 7.28 7.41
C PHE A 7 6.19 7.62 7.49
N ASN A 8 5.33 6.64 7.20
CA ASN A 8 3.87 6.80 7.19
C ASN A 8 3.27 5.96 8.32
N LEU A 9 2.62 6.62 9.28
CA LEU A 9 1.93 5.95 10.37
C LEU A 9 0.43 5.89 10.08
N ALA A 10 -0.09 4.69 9.85
CA ALA A 10 -1.51 4.46 9.57
C ALA A 10 -2.31 4.32 10.88
N VAL A 11 -2.92 5.41 11.34
CA VAL A 11 -3.77 5.45 12.56
C VAL A 11 -5.24 5.55 12.16
N ALA A 12 -6.09 4.71 12.76
CA ALA A 12 -7.51 4.59 12.38
C ALA A 12 -7.72 4.37 10.86
N TYR A 13 -6.74 3.72 10.23
CA TYR A 13 -6.71 3.49 8.80
C TYR A 13 -7.50 2.23 8.41
N GLY A 14 -8.13 2.27 7.24
CA GLY A 14 -8.63 1.08 6.55
C GLY A 14 -8.78 1.33 5.05
N GLY A 15 -8.27 0.41 4.24
CA GLY A 15 -8.22 0.56 2.78
C GLY A 15 -9.60 0.70 2.14
N ARG A 16 -10.62 -0.01 2.64
CA ARG A 16 -12.00 0.21 2.19
C ARG A 16 -12.49 1.63 2.44
N GLN A 17 -12.17 2.21 3.60
CA GLN A 17 -12.58 3.57 3.92
C GLN A 17 -11.84 4.60 3.06
N GLU A 18 -10.54 4.39 2.84
CA GLU A 18 -9.73 5.20 1.92
C GLU A 18 -10.34 5.21 0.51
N ILE A 19 -10.63 4.04 -0.07
CA ILE A 19 -11.24 3.91 -1.39
C ILE A 19 -12.60 4.61 -1.45
N LEU A 20 -13.45 4.43 -0.43
CA LEU A 20 -14.75 5.10 -0.38
C LEU A 20 -14.62 6.64 -0.29
N THR A 21 -13.63 7.14 0.45
CA THR A 21 -13.34 8.58 0.50
C THR A 21 -12.92 9.09 -0.88
N ALA A 22 -11.98 8.42 -1.54
CA ALA A 22 -11.53 8.77 -2.89
C ALA A 22 -12.68 8.78 -3.90
N ILE A 23 -13.55 7.75 -3.90
CA ILE A 23 -14.73 7.69 -4.77
C ILE A 23 -15.66 8.88 -4.52
N ARG A 24 -15.95 9.22 -3.26
CA ARG A 24 -16.83 10.36 -2.94
C ARG A 24 -16.26 11.68 -3.47
N ASP A 25 -14.94 11.86 -3.39
CA ASP A 25 -14.28 13.06 -3.90
C ASP A 25 -14.31 13.13 -5.43
N VAL A 26 -14.09 12.00 -6.11
CA VAL A 26 -14.22 11.92 -7.57
C VAL A 26 -15.65 12.24 -8.02
N VAL A 27 -16.67 11.69 -7.33
CA VAL A 27 -18.08 11.98 -7.65
C VAL A 27 -18.42 13.46 -7.47
N ARG A 28 -17.92 14.11 -6.41
CA ARG A 28 -18.11 15.55 -6.20
C ARG A 28 -17.47 16.38 -7.32
N ASP A 29 -16.26 16.04 -7.74
CA ASP A 29 -15.57 16.74 -8.83
C ASP A 29 -16.26 16.52 -10.18
N ALA A 30 -16.78 15.30 -10.43
CA ALA A 30 -17.57 15.01 -11.63
C ALA A 30 -18.87 15.82 -11.66
N GLN A 31 -19.59 15.91 -10.54
CA GLN A 31 -20.79 16.76 -10.42
C GLN A 31 -20.48 18.26 -10.62
N ALA A 32 -19.28 18.70 -10.26
CA ALA A 32 -18.80 20.06 -10.50
C ALA A 32 -18.25 20.28 -11.94
N GLY A 33 -18.30 19.26 -12.81
CA GLY A 33 -17.80 19.34 -14.18
C GLY A 33 -16.28 19.38 -14.31
N LYS A 34 -15.53 19.01 -13.26
CA LYS A 34 -14.06 19.03 -13.22
C LYS A 34 -13.41 17.75 -13.73
N VAL A 35 -14.18 16.64 -13.75
CA VAL A 35 -13.71 15.30 -14.09
C VAL A 35 -14.79 14.62 -14.93
N GLN A 36 -14.41 14.02 -16.05
CA GLN A 36 -15.26 13.14 -16.82
C GLN A 36 -14.91 11.67 -16.52
N PRO A 37 -15.84 10.72 -16.72
CA PRO A 37 -15.55 9.30 -16.52
C PRO A 37 -14.31 8.80 -17.28
N GLU A 38 -14.07 9.34 -18.48
CA GLU A 38 -12.94 8.99 -19.35
C GLU A 38 -11.59 9.48 -18.81
N ASP A 39 -11.58 10.45 -17.89
CA ASP A 39 -10.36 10.93 -17.23
C ASP A 39 -9.90 9.98 -16.09
N ILE A 40 -10.73 9.01 -15.71
CA ILE A 40 -10.50 8.14 -14.56
C ILE A 40 -9.70 6.89 -15.01
N ASP A 41 -8.41 6.93 -14.77
CA ASP A 41 -7.50 5.78 -14.86
C ASP A 41 -6.87 5.43 -13.50
N GLU A 42 -6.04 4.39 -13.45
CA GLU A 42 -5.34 3.97 -12.22
C GLU A 42 -4.47 5.09 -11.62
N LYS A 43 -3.82 5.89 -12.48
CA LYS A 43 -2.94 6.98 -12.04
C LYS A 43 -3.75 8.14 -11.46
N PHE A 44 -4.89 8.46 -12.06
CA PHE A 44 -5.84 9.43 -11.56
C PHE A 44 -6.39 8.97 -10.22
N PHE A 45 -6.85 7.72 -10.11
CA PHE A 45 -7.43 7.21 -8.87
C PHE A 45 -6.40 7.12 -7.74
N SER A 46 -5.16 6.69 -8.03
CA SER A 46 -4.08 6.63 -7.04
C SER A 46 -3.78 7.99 -6.41
N ARG A 47 -3.89 9.08 -7.20
CA ARG A 47 -3.74 10.46 -6.72
C ARG A 47 -4.87 10.94 -5.80
N ARG A 48 -5.95 10.17 -5.65
CA ARG A 48 -7.08 10.46 -4.76
C ARG A 48 -7.00 9.71 -3.42
N LEU A 49 -6.03 8.79 -3.27
CA LEU A 49 -5.83 8.01 -2.05
C LEU A 49 -4.99 8.81 -1.03
N TYR A 50 -4.97 8.38 0.23
CA TYR A 50 -4.17 9.04 1.27
C TYR A 50 -2.66 8.95 0.98
N THR A 51 -2.27 8.00 0.12
CA THR A 51 -0.89 7.75 -0.29
C THR A 51 -0.53 8.38 -1.65
N ALA A 52 -1.28 9.37 -2.14
CA ALA A 52 -1.15 9.94 -3.50
C ALA A 52 0.27 10.28 -3.97
N ASP A 53 1.13 10.73 -3.06
CA ASP A 53 2.51 11.14 -3.36
C ASP A 53 3.57 10.08 -3.03
N LEU A 54 3.13 8.86 -2.69
CA LEU A 54 3.97 7.73 -2.32
C LEU A 54 3.97 6.68 -3.43
N PRO A 55 5.10 5.99 -3.66
CA PRO A 55 5.08 4.80 -4.48
C PRO A 55 4.31 3.67 -3.77
N ASP A 56 3.81 2.73 -4.56
CA ASP A 56 3.26 1.49 -4.03
C ASP A 56 4.34 0.69 -3.29
N PRO A 57 3.98 -0.06 -2.23
CA PRO A 57 4.93 -0.87 -1.50
C PRO A 57 5.42 -2.05 -2.34
N ASP A 58 6.73 -2.21 -2.42
CA ASP A 58 7.34 -3.41 -3.01
C ASP A 58 7.10 -4.67 -2.15
N LEU A 59 7.08 -4.51 -0.83
CA LEU A 59 7.05 -5.59 0.16
C LEU A 59 6.13 -5.22 1.31
N VAL A 60 5.17 -6.09 1.61
CA VAL A 60 4.34 -6.03 2.81
C VAL A 60 4.77 -7.14 3.76
N LEU A 61 5.33 -6.74 4.90
CA LEU A 61 5.72 -7.64 5.98
C LEU A 61 4.65 -7.68 7.06
N ARG A 62 4.21 -8.89 7.43
CA ARG A 62 3.27 -9.11 8.53
C ARG A 62 3.78 -10.14 9.53
N THR A 63 3.83 -9.74 10.79
CA THR A 63 4.24 -10.57 11.94
C THR A 63 3.10 -11.45 12.47
N SER A 64 3.38 -12.24 13.52
CA SER A 64 2.44 -13.09 14.28
C SER A 64 1.87 -14.33 13.59
N GLY A 65 2.42 -14.71 12.42
CA GLY A 65 2.02 -15.93 11.69
C GLY A 65 0.67 -15.81 10.95
N GLU A 66 0.11 -14.60 10.89
CA GLU A 66 -1.23 -14.38 10.36
C GLU A 66 -1.20 -14.10 8.85
N GLU A 67 -1.63 -15.07 8.05
CA GLU A 67 -1.67 -14.97 6.58
C GLU A 67 -2.92 -14.24 6.07
N ARG A 68 -3.04 -12.95 6.38
CA ARG A 68 -4.11 -12.09 5.88
C ARG A 68 -3.63 -10.66 5.69
N ILE A 69 -4.34 -9.88 4.88
CA ILE A 69 -4.05 -8.46 4.68
C ILE A 69 -4.72 -7.58 5.75
N SER A 70 -5.90 -7.97 6.24
CA SER A 70 -6.67 -7.21 7.23
C SER A 70 -6.96 -5.76 6.83
N ASN A 71 -7.41 -5.52 5.59
CA ASN A 71 -7.85 -4.19 5.13
C ASN A 71 -6.73 -3.12 5.12
N PHE A 72 -5.46 -3.53 5.09
CA PHE A 72 -4.32 -2.62 4.99
C PHE A 72 -3.96 -2.40 3.51
N LEU A 73 -3.76 -1.15 3.07
CA LEU A 73 -3.25 -0.75 1.74
C LEU A 73 -3.82 -1.50 0.53
N LEU A 74 -5.15 -1.75 0.50
CA LEU A 74 -5.77 -2.68 -0.47
C LEU A 74 -5.53 -2.33 -1.94
N TRP A 75 -5.44 -1.04 -2.27
CA TRP A 75 -5.14 -0.58 -3.63
C TRP A 75 -3.64 -0.70 -3.91
N GLN A 76 -2.83 -0.15 -3.00
CA GLN A 76 -1.39 0.01 -3.17
C GLN A 76 -0.65 -1.34 -3.17
N LEU A 77 -1.15 -2.34 -2.43
CA LEU A 77 -0.48 -3.65 -2.35
C LEU A 77 -0.76 -4.59 -3.52
N ALA A 78 -1.50 -4.15 -4.55
CA ALA A 78 -1.95 -5.01 -5.64
C ALA A 78 -0.82 -5.84 -6.28
N TYR A 79 0.38 -5.27 -6.35
CA TYR A 79 1.59 -5.92 -6.90
C TYR A 79 2.70 -6.13 -5.86
N ALA A 80 2.40 -5.89 -4.58
CA ALA A 80 3.37 -6.05 -3.51
C ALA A 80 3.65 -7.53 -3.23
N GLU A 81 4.91 -7.86 -2.96
CA GLU A 81 5.25 -9.16 -2.40
C GLU A 81 4.79 -9.23 -0.94
N LEU A 82 4.19 -10.35 -0.55
CA LEU A 82 3.69 -10.57 0.81
C LEU A 82 4.65 -11.48 1.55
N TYR A 83 5.11 -11.04 2.72
CA TYR A 83 5.98 -11.81 3.61
C TYR A 83 5.35 -11.93 5.00
N PHE A 84 4.89 -13.14 5.32
CA PHE A 84 4.34 -13.48 6.63
C PHE A 84 5.40 -14.17 7.48
N VAL A 85 5.49 -13.79 8.76
CA VAL A 85 6.45 -14.36 9.72
C VAL A 85 5.79 -14.63 11.06
N ASP A 86 6.13 -15.76 11.67
CA ASP A 86 5.54 -16.23 12.93
C ASP A 86 5.92 -15.38 14.14
N VAL A 87 7.06 -14.68 14.08
CA VAL A 87 7.56 -13.84 15.18
C VAL A 87 6.55 -12.73 15.51
N TYR A 88 6.20 -12.58 16.79
CA TYR A 88 5.35 -11.49 17.27
C TYR A 88 6.05 -10.13 17.19
N TRP A 89 5.29 -9.04 16.97
CA TRP A 89 5.84 -7.69 16.78
C TRP A 89 6.83 -7.24 17.90
N PRO A 90 6.54 -7.42 19.21
CA PRO A 90 7.50 -7.05 20.25
C PRO A 90 8.81 -7.86 20.22
N GLY A 91 8.80 -9.05 19.62
CA GLY A 91 9.96 -9.92 19.45
C GLY A 91 10.65 -9.81 18.09
N PHE A 92 10.18 -8.94 17.20
CA PHE A 92 10.73 -8.78 15.86
C PHE A 92 12.09 -8.08 15.90
N ARG A 93 13.12 -8.68 15.29
CA ARG A 93 14.50 -8.18 15.34
C ARG A 93 15.01 -7.84 13.93
N LYS A 94 16.14 -7.12 13.89
CA LYS A 94 16.85 -6.79 12.64
C LYS A 94 17.12 -8.01 11.76
N ILE A 95 17.43 -9.17 12.35
CA ILE A 95 17.67 -10.41 11.58
C ILE A 95 16.41 -10.89 10.86
N ASP A 96 15.23 -10.68 11.44
CA ASP A 96 13.95 -11.07 10.86
C ASP A 96 13.58 -10.14 9.69
N PHE A 97 13.85 -8.84 9.83
CA PHE A 97 13.76 -7.89 8.71
C PHE A 97 14.70 -8.25 7.55
N LEU A 98 15.97 -8.54 7.83
CA LEU A 98 16.93 -8.93 6.80
C LEU A 98 16.55 -10.24 6.09
N ARG A 99 15.88 -11.17 6.78
CA ARG A 99 15.33 -12.39 6.16
C ARG A 99 14.19 -12.05 5.18
N ALA A 100 13.31 -11.12 5.54
CA ALA A 100 12.25 -10.65 4.64
C ALA A 100 12.83 -10.00 3.38
N ILE A 101 13.83 -9.12 3.53
CA ILE A 101 14.52 -8.50 2.39
C ILE A 101 15.21 -9.56 1.51
N ARG A 102 15.91 -10.52 2.10
CA ARG A 102 16.52 -11.63 1.35
C ARG A 102 15.46 -12.43 0.58
N SER A 103 14.32 -12.71 1.22
CA SER A 103 13.21 -13.42 0.57
C SER A 103 12.67 -12.64 -0.63
N TYR A 104 12.53 -11.33 -0.51
CA TYR A 104 12.10 -10.45 -1.61
C TYR A 104 13.11 -10.45 -2.76
N GLN A 105 14.41 -10.29 -2.47
CA GLN A 105 15.47 -10.25 -3.49
C GLN A 105 15.67 -11.57 -4.25
N MET A 106 15.40 -12.71 -3.61
CA MET A 106 15.54 -14.03 -4.26
C MET A 106 14.40 -14.37 -5.23
N ARG A 107 13.29 -13.61 -5.22
CA ARG A 107 12.20 -13.87 -6.14
C ARG A 107 12.59 -13.38 -7.53
N THR A 108 12.55 -14.30 -8.48
CA THR A 108 12.66 -13.95 -9.90
C THR A 108 11.41 -13.19 -10.28
N ARG A 109 11.52 -11.87 -10.47
CA ARG A 109 10.43 -11.07 -11.04
C ARG A 109 10.04 -11.69 -12.38
N ARG A 110 8.80 -12.18 -12.49
CA ARG A 110 8.26 -12.61 -13.78
C ARG A 110 8.05 -11.34 -14.59
N TYR A 111 8.58 -11.29 -15.82
CA TYR A 111 8.33 -10.17 -16.73
C TYR A 111 6.82 -9.92 -16.81
N GLY A 112 6.38 -8.70 -16.44
CA GLY A 112 4.97 -8.31 -16.37
C GLY A 112 4.39 -8.16 -14.95
N ALA A 113 5.21 -8.32 -13.91
CA ALA A 113 4.99 -7.76 -12.57
C ALA A 113 5.69 -6.40 -12.43
#